data_AF-A0A7L5JS97-F1
#
_entry.id   AF-A0A7L5JS97-F1
#
_cell.length_a   1.000
_cell.length_b   1.000
_cell.length_c   1.000
_cell.angle_alpha   90.00
_cell.angle_beta   90.00
_cell.angle_gamma   90.00
#
_symmetry.space_group_name_H-M   'P 1'
#
loop_
_entity.id
_entity.type
_entity.pdbx_description
1 polymer ?
#
loop_
_entity_poly.entity_id
_entity_poly.type
_entity_poly.pdbx_seq_one_letter_code
_entity_poly.pdbx_strand_id
1 'polypeptide(L)'
;MMKNLIILFLLIIHSNANESLIAQKQNTLYVHNLIEIEEKIAQNFEKYLLDKLQIPTINNLINENYLGINFSVQNKMGSNIDFRDTNNLQIKYAIAKNEFINSEDYLILLYNRDLYRDYTTVNFVTTSDKKIDLTKSFVEFKLKSPEAMTIFSILKNGETILENCSAGLINKYCINDKKSIRWYNSSSNWIEYNIKEFNNGNITVSSENVIASEIEKLRLLKIGSYIFIKDKTKNIKMANDTSGNLQILKVD
;
A
#
# COMPACT_ATOMS: atom_id res chain seq x y z
N MET A 1 -27.41 8.44 -61.02
CA MET A 1 -27.12 7.24 -60.19
C MET A 1 -25.79 7.33 -59.44
N MET A 2 -24.65 7.61 -60.10
CA MET A 2 -23.33 7.60 -59.44
C MET A 2 -23.17 8.63 -58.30
N LYS A 3 -23.72 9.86 -58.44
CA LYS A 3 -23.73 10.86 -57.36
C LYS A 3 -24.50 10.40 -56.10
N ASN A 4 -25.63 9.73 -56.27
CA ASN A 4 -26.44 9.25 -55.13
C ASN A 4 -25.77 8.06 -54.42
N LEU A 5 -25.01 7.23 -55.16
CA LEU A 5 -24.20 6.14 -54.61
C LEU A 5 -23.01 6.67 -53.78
N ILE A 6 -22.35 7.73 -54.25
CA ILE A 6 -21.24 8.38 -53.51
C ILE A 6 -21.76 9.02 -52.22
N ILE A 7 -22.93 9.69 -52.25
CA ILE A 7 -23.55 10.28 -51.06
C ILE A 7 -23.91 9.20 -50.04
N LEU A 8 -24.47 8.06 -50.48
CA LEU A 8 -24.78 6.94 -49.59
C LEU A 8 -23.51 6.34 -48.96
N PHE A 9 -22.44 6.20 -49.73
CA PHE A 9 -21.15 5.71 -49.22
C PHE A 9 -20.53 6.68 -48.20
N LEU A 10 -20.61 7.99 -48.45
CA LEU A 10 -20.15 9.02 -47.51
C LEU A 10 -20.96 9.03 -46.21
N LEU A 11 -22.29 8.83 -46.29
CA LEU A 11 -23.15 8.73 -45.10
C LEU A 11 -22.83 7.50 -44.25
N ILE A 12 -22.55 6.34 -44.89
CA ILE A 12 -22.15 5.10 -44.19
C ILE A 12 -20.77 5.26 -43.53
N ILE A 13 -19.81 5.89 -44.21
CA ILE A 13 -18.51 6.19 -43.61
C ILE A 13 -18.67 7.14 -42.43
N HIS A 14 -19.51 8.16 -42.55
CA HIS A 14 -19.74 9.14 -41.49
C HIS A 14 -20.44 8.52 -40.27
N SER A 15 -21.44 7.65 -40.46
CA SER A 15 -22.09 6.94 -39.36
C SER A 15 -21.11 6.02 -38.64
N ASN A 16 -20.33 5.22 -39.37
CA ASN A 16 -19.33 4.31 -38.81
C ASN A 16 -18.21 5.05 -38.07
N ALA A 17 -17.78 6.21 -38.59
CA ALA A 17 -16.78 7.05 -37.93
C ALA A 17 -17.31 7.65 -36.61
N ASN A 18 -18.58 8.06 -36.57
CA ASN A 18 -19.19 8.61 -35.36
C ASN A 18 -19.41 7.52 -34.29
N GLU A 19 -19.87 6.33 -34.68
CA GLU A 19 -19.99 5.18 -33.78
C GLU A 19 -18.63 4.75 -33.19
N SER A 20 -17.58 4.70 -34.02
CA SER A 20 -16.21 4.41 -33.57
C SER A 20 -15.71 5.46 -32.56
N LEU A 21 -15.95 6.75 -32.82
CA LEU A 21 -15.58 7.83 -31.90
C LEU A 21 -16.33 7.74 -30.57
N ILE A 22 -17.62 7.40 -30.58
CA ILE A 22 -18.43 7.22 -29.37
C ILE A 22 -17.90 6.04 -28.55
N ALA A 23 -17.62 4.91 -29.19
CA ALA A 23 -17.06 3.73 -28.54
C ALA A 23 -15.68 4.03 -27.91
N GLN A 24 -14.82 4.76 -28.61
CA GLN A 24 -13.52 5.20 -28.07
C GLN A 24 -13.69 6.06 -26.82
N LYS A 25 -14.58 7.06 -26.85
CA LYS A 25 -14.86 7.93 -25.69
C LYS A 25 -15.39 7.14 -24.49
N GLN A 26 -16.30 6.20 -24.73
CA GLN A 26 -16.85 5.34 -23.68
C GLN A 26 -15.76 4.46 -23.05
N ASN A 27 -14.88 3.87 -23.86
CA ASN A 27 -13.79 3.03 -23.35
C ASN A 27 -12.74 3.86 -22.58
N THR A 28 -12.42 5.07 -23.05
CA THR A 28 -11.55 6.01 -22.31
C THR A 28 -12.14 6.38 -20.95
N LEU A 29 -13.44 6.72 -20.91
CA LEU A 29 -14.14 7.01 -19.66
C LEU A 29 -14.13 5.80 -18.72
N TYR A 30 -14.32 4.61 -19.28
CA TYR A 30 -14.30 3.37 -18.53
C TYR A 30 -12.93 3.10 -17.89
N VAL A 31 -11.84 3.25 -18.66
CA VAL A 31 -10.47 3.13 -18.15
C VAL A 31 -10.20 4.17 -17.06
N HIS A 32 -10.65 5.40 -17.24
CA HIS A 32 -10.51 6.44 -16.22
C HIS A 32 -11.23 6.05 -14.92
N ASN A 33 -12.47 5.55 -15.00
CA ASN A 33 -13.21 5.08 -13.84
C ASN A 33 -12.54 3.87 -13.14
N LEU A 34 -11.87 2.97 -13.88
CA LEU A 34 -11.06 1.91 -13.27
C LEU A 34 -9.92 2.49 -12.43
N ILE A 35 -9.18 3.45 -13.00
CA ILE A 35 -8.08 4.12 -12.30
C ILE A 35 -8.60 4.82 -11.04
N GLU A 36 -9.72 5.53 -11.13
CA GLU A 36 -10.33 6.18 -9.96
C GLU A 36 -10.71 5.20 -8.86
N ILE A 37 -11.25 4.03 -9.21
CA ILE A 37 -11.59 2.99 -8.23
C ILE A 37 -10.31 2.48 -7.53
N GLU A 38 -9.24 2.21 -8.29
CA GLU A 38 -7.96 1.76 -7.75
C GLU A 38 -7.33 2.80 -6.81
N GLU A 39 -7.36 4.08 -7.19
CA GLU A 39 -6.90 5.20 -6.36
C GLU A 39 -7.71 5.32 -5.06
N LYS A 40 -9.05 5.23 -5.14
CA LYS A 40 -9.92 5.27 -3.96
C LYS A 40 -9.66 4.09 -3.02
N ILE A 41 -9.44 2.89 -3.56
CA ILE A 41 -9.07 1.71 -2.76
C ILE A 41 -7.75 1.95 -2.04
N ALA A 42 -6.72 2.42 -2.74
CA ALA A 42 -5.41 2.70 -2.16
C ALA A 42 -5.47 3.75 -1.02
N GLN A 43 -6.18 4.86 -1.26
CA GLN A 43 -6.39 5.91 -0.25
C GLN A 43 -7.11 5.38 0.99
N ASN A 44 -8.16 4.58 0.80
CA ASN A 44 -8.94 4.03 1.91
C ASN A 44 -8.25 2.87 2.62
N PHE A 45 -7.36 2.16 1.95
CA PHE A 45 -6.49 1.17 2.58
C PHE A 45 -5.60 1.83 3.62
N GLU A 46 -4.94 2.94 3.26
CA GLU A 46 -4.13 3.73 4.20
C GLU A 46 -4.97 4.26 5.37
N LYS A 47 -6.14 4.85 5.07
CA LYS A 47 -7.06 5.32 6.11
C LYS A 47 -7.46 4.19 7.07
N TYR A 48 -7.79 3.01 6.55
CA TYR A 48 -8.16 1.85 7.36
C TYR A 48 -7.01 1.37 8.25
N LEU A 49 -5.77 1.34 7.73
CA LEU A 49 -4.59 1.00 8.55
C LEU A 49 -4.46 1.94 9.75
N LEU A 50 -4.62 3.25 9.54
CA LEU A 50 -4.50 4.25 10.59
C LEU A 50 -5.64 4.17 11.62
N ASP A 51 -6.86 3.89 11.15
CA ASP A 51 -8.06 3.87 12.01
C ASP A 51 -8.23 2.54 12.78
N LYS A 52 -7.89 1.42 12.14
CA LYS A 52 -8.18 0.06 12.64
C LYS A 52 -6.96 -0.75 13.00
N LEU A 53 -5.76 -0.27 12.66
CA LEU A 53 -4.48 -0.93 12.95
C LEU A 53 -4.45 -2.38 12.43
N GLN A 54 -5.06 -2.61 11.27
CA GLN A 54 -5.23 -3.92 10.65
C GLN A 54 -5.14 -3.81 9.13
N ILE A 55 -4.63 -4.86 8.47
CA ILE A 55 -4.63 -4.96 7.01
C ILE A 55 -6.06 -5.30 6.54
N PRO A 56 -6.72 -4.43 5.77
CA PRO A 56 -8.10 -4.67 5.33
C PRO A 56 -8.19 -5.68 4.19
N THR A 57 -9.33 -6.36 4.13
CA THR A 57 -9.85 -6.95 2.87
C THR A 57 -10.69 -5.93 2.12
N ILE A 58 -11.00 -6.17 0.84
CA ILE A 58 -11.84 -5.26 0.06
C ILE A 58 -13.22 -5.04 0.71
N ASN A 59 -13.78 -6.10 1.31
CA ASN A 59 -15.06 -6.04 2.01
C ASN A 59 -15.01 -5.17 3.27
N ASN A 60 -13.86 -5.11 3.96
CA ASN A 60 -13.70 -4.21 5.11
C ASN A 60 -13.75 -2.73 4.68
N LEU A 61 -13.39 -2.42 3.43
CA LEU A 61 -13.42 -1.07 2.90
C LEU A 61 -14.80 -0.66 2.35
N ILE A 62 -15.68 -1.61 2.02
CA ILE A 62 -17.02 -1.31 1.50
C ILE A 62 -17.99 -1.07 2.67
N ASN A 63 -17.94 0.14 3.23
CA ASN A 63 -18.89 0.64 4.22
C ASN A 63 -18.92 2.17 4.23
N GLU A 64 -19.78 2.76 5.04
CA GLU A 64 -19.98 4.21 5.12
C GLU A 64 -18.74 5.02 5.52
N ASN A 65 -17.77 4.42 6.21
CA ASN A 65 -16.59 5.13 6.72
C ASN A 65 -15.44 5.21 5.70
N TYR A 66 -15.45 4.38 4.67
CA TYR A 66 -14.36 4.27 3.70
C TYR A 66 -14.87 4.47 2.26
N LEU A 67 -15.15 3.39 1.52
CA LEU A 67 -15.53 3.48 0.10
C LEU A 67 -17.00 3.83 -0.15
N GLY A 68 -17.86 3.65 0.86
CA GLY A 68 -19.32 3.78 0.78
C GLY A 68 -20.03 2.44 0.55
N ILE A 69 -21.24 2.31 1.08
CA ILE A 69 -22.06 1.08 1.00
C ILE A 69 -22.45 0.69 -0.43
N ASN A 70 -22.52 1.66 -1.34
CA ASN A 70 -22.88 1.47 -2.74
C ASN A 70 -21.65 1.39 -3.65
N PHE A 71 -20.45 1.28 -3.08
CA PHE A 71 -19.23 1.17 -3.88
C PHE A 71 -19.22 -0.14 -4.66
N SER A 72 -19.03 -0.04 -5.97
CA SER A 72 -18.97 -1.20 -6.85
C SER A 72 -17.54 -1.47 -7.29
N VAL A 73 -17.09 -2.69 -7.03
CA VAL A 73 -15.83 -3.25 -7.56
C VAL A 73 -16.03 -3.96 -8.90
N GLN A 74 -17.24 -3.89 -9.48
CA GLN A 74 -17.54 -4.58 -10.73
C GLN A 74 -16.76 -3.99 -11.89
N ASN A 75 -16.18 -4.88 -12.69
CA ASN A 75 -15.35 -4.52 -13.81
C ASN A 75 -15.81 -5.24 -15.08
N LYS A 76 -16.26 -4.47 -16.08
CA LYS A 76 -16.68 -4.91 -17.41
C LYS A 76 -15.53 -5.40 -18.30
N MET A 77 -14.28 -5.00 -18.04
CA MET A 77 -13.10 -5.37 -18.85
C MET A 77 -12.25 -6.50 -18.24
N GLY A 78 -12.68 -7.08 -17.12
CA GLY A 78 -11.92 -8.11 -16.44
C GLY A 78 -12.68 -8.73 -15.27
N SER A 79 -11.93 -9.21 -14.28
CA SER A 79 -12.49 -9.63 -13.00
C SER A 79 -12.77 -8.42 -12.12
N ASN A 80 -13.65 -8.58 -11.14
CA ASN A 80 -13.90 -7.57 -10.11
C ASN A 80 -12.57 -7.10 -9.48
N ILE A 81 -12.49 -5.80 -9.22
CA ILE A 81 -11.31 -5.17 -8.62
C ILE A 81 -11.20 -5.68 -7.17
N ASP A 82 -10.04 -6.21 -6.84
CA ASP A 82 -9.78 -6.83 -5.55
C ASP A 82 -8.27 -6.90 -5.31
N PHE A 83 -7.86 -7.14 -4.07
CA PHE A 83 -6.46 -7.31 -3.74
C PHE A 83 -5.91 -8.58 -4.38
N ARG A 84 -4.74 -8.45 -4.99
CA ARG A 84 -3.91 -9.58 -5.41
C ARG A 84 -3.13 -10.10 -4.21
N ASP A 85 -2.50 -9.18 -3.49
CA ASP A 85 -1.71 -9.46 -2.30
C ASP A 85 -1.65 -8.21 -1.42
N THR A 86 -2.37 -8.25 -0.29
CA THR A 86 -2.40 -7.13 0.66
C THR A 86 -1.07 -6.93 1.38
N ASN A 87 -0.27 -8.00 1.58
CA ASN A 87 1.03 -7.92 2.23
C ASN A 87 2.08 -7.28 1.32
N ASN A 88 1.83 -7.22 0.01
CA ASN A 88 2.69 -6.55 -0.95
C ASN A 88 2.05 -5.29 -1.56
N LEU A 89 0.93 -4.80 -0.99
CA LEU A 89 0.21 -3.63 -1.46
C LEU A 89 -0.17 -3.73 -2.96
N GLN A 90 -0.72 -4.88 -3.35
CA GLN A 90 -1.05 -5.18 -4.74
C GLN A 90 -2.55 -5.35 -4.94
N ILE A 91 -3.08 -4.63 -5.93
CA ILE A 91 -4.40 -4.82 -6.51
C ILE A 91 -4.24 -5.64 -7.80
N LYS A 92 -5.23 -6.49 -8.09
CA LYS A 92 -5.27 -7.26 -9.34
C LYS A 92 -5.24 -6.30 -10.54
N TYR A 93 -4.54 -6.70 -11.60
CA TYR A 93 -4.58 -5.96 -12.86
C TYR A 93 -6.01 -5.98 -13.43
N ALA A 94 -6.62 -4.81 -13.65
CA ALA A 94 -8.05 -4.72 -13.92
C ALA A 94 -8.43 -5.21 -15.33
N ILE A 95 -7.65 -4.91 -16.38
CA ILE A 95 -8.01 -5.31 -17.74
C ILE A 95 -7.55 -6.75 -17.99
N ALA A 96 -8.47 -7.70 -17.90
CA ALA A 96 -8.15 -9.13 -17.85
C ALA A 96 -8.89 -9.99 -18.88
N LYS A 97 -9.87 -9.45 -19.61
CA LYS A 97 -10.55 -10.21 -20.67
C LYS A 97 -9.66 -10.33 -21.91
N ASN A 98 -9.65 -11.51 -22.52
CA ASN A 98 -8.82 -11.82 -23.68
C ASN A 98 -8.95 -10.83 -24.86
N GLU A 99 -10.13 -10.25 -25.04
CA GLU A 99 -10.42 -9.26 -26.09
C GLU A 99 -9.77 -7.88 -25.87
N PHE A 100 -9.22 -7.62 -24.67
CA PHE A 100 -8.63 -6.33 -24.31
C PHE A 100 -7.16 -6.41 -23.87
N ILE A 101 -6.53 -7.58 -23.78
CA ILE A 101 -5.19 -7.75 -23.18
C ILE A 101 -4.02 -7.60 -24.16
N ASN A 102 -4.23 -7.15 -25.38
CA ASN A 102 -3.11 -6.87 -26.29
C ASN A 102 -2.41 -5.58 -25.83
N SER A 103 -1.10 -5.66 -25.58
CA SER A 103 -0.32 -4.56 -25.02
C SER A 103 -0.22 -3.34 -25.93
N GLU A 104 -0.44 -3.52 -27.23
CA GLU A 104 -0.40 -2.44 -28.23
C GLU A 104 -1.76 -1.74 -28.39
N ASP A 105 -2.83 -2.27 -27.79
CA ASP A 105 -4.15 -1.67 -27.86
C ASP A 105 -4.18 -0.33 -27.11
N TYR A 106 -4.82 0.67 -27.73
CA TYR A 106 -4.94 2.02 -27.16
C TYR A 106 -5.46 2.03 -25.71
N LEU A 107 -6.39 1.13 -25.37
CA LEU A 107 -6.95 1.05 -24.03
C LEU A 107 -5.96 0.54 -22.99
N ILE A 108 -5.14 -0.45 -23.33
CA ILE A 108 -4.09 -0.95 -22.45
C ILE A 108 -3.01 0.10 -22.28
N LEU A 109 -2.60 0.75 -23.38
CA LEU A 109 -1.66 1.86 -23.33
C LEU A 109 -2.20 3.00 -22.45
N LEU A 110 -3.49 3.32 -22.53
CA LEU A 110 -4.11 4.33 -21.68
C LEU A 110 -4.12 3.92 -20.20
N TYR A 111 -4.52 2.69 -19.89
CA TYR A 111 -4.62 2.18 -18.52
C TYR A 111 -3.25 2.05 -17.82
N ASN A 112 -2.22 1.66 -18.58
CA ASN A 112 -0.85 1.49 -18.09
C ASN A 112 -0.10 2.81 -17.88
N ARG A 113 -0.67 3.95 -18.28
CA ARG A 113 -0.03 5.26 -18.04
C ARG A 113 -0.21 5.67 -16.58
N ASP A 114 0.76 6.43 -16.09
CA ASP A 114 0.71 7.07 -14.77
C ASP A 114 -0.26 8.27 -14.70
N LEU A 115 -0.96 8.57 -15.80
CA LEU A 115 -1.92 9.67 -15.81
C LEU A 115 -3.08 9.35 -14.86
N TYR A 116 -3.38 10.28 -13.94
CA TYR A 116 -4.39 10.14 -12.88
C TYR A 116 -4.04 9.14 -11.77
N ARG A 117 -2.78 8.71 -11.67
CA ARG A 117 -2.31 7.81 -10.61
C ARG A 117 -1.42 8.54 -9.63
N ASP A 118 -1.87 8.66 -8.39
CA ASP A 118 -1.17 9.38 -7.32
C ASP A 118 -0.81 8.44 -6.15
N TYR A 119 -1.69 7.47 -5.87
CA TYR A 119 -1.47 6.41 -4.90
C TYR A 119 -1.12 5.07 -5.55
N THR A 120 -1.32 4.93 -6.85
CA THR A 120 -1.12 3.66 -7.56
C THR A 120 -0.04 3.76 -8.64
N THR A 121 0.50 2.61 -9.07
CA THR A 121 1.41 2.48 -10.20
C THR A 121 1.18 1.12 -10.85
N VAL A 122 1.14 1.08 -12.18
CA VAL A 122 0.89 -0.18 -12.89
C VAL A 122 2.21 -0.89 -13.16
N ASN A 123 2.32 -2.13 -12.71
CA ASN A 123 3.42 -3.03 -13.04
C ASN A 123 2.88 -4.08 -14.02
N PHE A 124 3.33 -4.05 -15.27
CA PHE A 124 2.86 -4.99 -16.28
C PHE A 124 4.02 -5.69 -17.01
N VAL A 125 3.77 -6.93 -17.38
CA VAL A 125 4.69 -7.78 -18.15
C VAL A 125 3.95 -8.28 -19.37
N THR A 126 4.65 -8.37 -20.50
CA THR A 126 4.08 -8.91 -21.73
C THR A 126 4.63 -10.31 -22.03
N THR A 127 3.81 -11.12 -22.69
CA THR A 127 4.23 -12.41 -23.26
C THR A 127 4.88 -12.21 -24.63
N SER A 128 5.44 -13.30 -25.20
CA SER A 128 5.97 -13.31 -26.58
C SER A 128 4.95 -12.84 -27.63
N ASP A 129 3.67 -13.07 -27.36
CA ASP A 129 2.57 -12.77 -28.28
C ASP A 129 1.99 -11.37 -28.04
N LYS A 130 2.74 -10.50 -27.35
CA LYS A 130 2.36 -9.11 -27.03
C LYS A 130 1.05 -9.01 -26.23
N LYS A 131 0.75 -10.01 -25.42
CA LYS A 131 -0.39 -9.97 -24.49
C LYS A 131 0.10 -9.65 -23.08
N ILE A 132 -0.73 -9.02 -22.28
CA ILE A 132 -0.47 -8.82 -20.86
C ILE A 132 -0.43 -10.18 -20.15
N ASP A 133 0.67 -10.46 -19.45
CA ASP A 133 0.81 -11.60 -18.55
C ASP A 133 0.10 -11.27 -17.23
N LEU A 134 -1.16 -11.70 -17.11
CA LEU A 134 -2.01 -11.44 -15.94
C LEU A 134 -1.50 -12.13 -14.66
N THR A 135 -0.59 -13.10 -14.77
CA THR A 135 0.01 -13.76 -13.60
C THR A 135 1.13 -12.92 -12.99
N LYS A 136 1.75 -12.04 -13.78
CA LYS A 136 2.86 -11.17 -13.37
C LYS A 136 2.48 -9.71 -13.27
N SER A 137 1.39 -9.30 -13.91
CA SER A 137 0.93 -7.92 -13.93
C SER A 137 0.02 -7.61 -12.74
N PHE A 138 0.13 -6.40 -12.18
CA PHE A 138 -0.64 -5.93 -11.04
C PHE A 138 -0.62 -4.40 -10.97
N VAL A 139 -1.46 -3.84 -10.12
CA VAL A 139 -1.39 -2.44 -9.71
C VAL A 139 -0.79 -2.41 -8.31
N GLU A 140 0.36 -1.79 -8.17
CA GLU A 140 0.97 -1.52 -6.87
C GLU A 140 0.36 -0.23 -6.32
N PHE A 141 0.09 -0.19 -5.01
CA PHE A 141 -0.28 1.05 -4.36
C PHE A 141 0.66 1.39 -3.22
N LYS A 142 0.84 2.69 -2.99
CA LYS A 142 1.82 3.25 -2.07
C LYS A 142 1.12 3.96 -0.93
N LEU A 143 1.53 3.63 0.29
CA LEU A 143 1.17 4.41 1.47
C LEU A 143 1.94 5.73 1.42
N LYS A 144 1.32 6.84 1.82
CA LYS A 144 1.95 8.17 1.81
C LYS A 144 2.41 8.61 3.19
N SER A 145 1.65 8.33 4.24
CA SER A 145 2.07 8.68 5.59
C SER A 145 3.14 7.70 6.12
N PRO A 146 4.24 8.21 6.71
CA PRO A 146 5.21 7.36 7.38
C PRO A 146 4.56 6.54 8.52
N GLU A 147 3.52 7.07 9.15
CA GLU A 147 2.77 6.36 10.17
C GLU A 147 2.08 5.11 9.64
N ALA A 148 1.40 5.21 8.49
CA ALA A 148 0.81 4.03 7.84
C ALA A 148 1.87 3.05 7.36
N MET A 149 3.01 3.53 6.84
CA MET A 149 4.15 2.67 6.47
C MET A 149 4.65 1.87 7.67
N THR A 150 4.81 2.50 8.82
CA THR A 150 5.20 1.85 10.07
C THR A 150 4.17 0.79 10.48
N ILE A 151 2.90 1.17 10.58
CA ILE A 151 1.81 0.26 10.96
C ILE A 151 1.76 -0.94 10.03
N PHE A 152 1.79 -0.70 8.71
CA PHE A 152 1.81 -1.76 7.71
C PHE A 152 3.03 -2.66 7.84
N SER A 153 4.23 -2.11 8.07
CA SER A 153 5.46 -2.90 8.21
C SER A 153 5.40 -3.86 9.41
N ILE A 154 4.78 -3.43 10.52
CA ILE A 154 4.58 -4.24 11.71
C ILE A 154 3.58 -5.36 11.40
N LEU A 155 2.41 -5.02 10.86
CA LEU A 155 1.34 -5.98 10.55
C LEU A 155 1.76 -7.01 9.49
N LYS A 156 2.50 -6.58 8.46
CA LYS A 156 3.04 -7.45 7.41
C LYS A 156 3.96 -8.55 7.98
N ASN A 157 4.65 -8.26 9.08
CA ASN A 157 5.51 -9.22 9.78
C ASN A 157 4.73 -10.16 10.72
N GLY A 158 3.40 -10.13 10.70
CA GLY A 158 2.54 -11.00 11.52
C GLY A 158 2.32 -10.52 12.94
N GLU A 159 2.79 -9.31 13.28
CA GLU A 159 2.63 -8.72 14.60
C GLU A 159 1.22 -8.14 14.77
N THR A 160 0.76 -8.03 16.02
CA THR A 160 -0.53 -7.40 16.36
C THR A 160 -0.30 -6.08 17.08
N ILE A 161 -1.11 -5.07 16.74
CA ILE A 161 -1.11 -3.74 17.37
C ILE A 161 -2.44 -3.52 18.10
N LEU A 162 -2.38 -3.18 19.39
CA LEU A 162 -3.55 -2.81 20.17
C LEU A 162 -3.73 -1.28 20.18
N GLU A 163 -4.99 -0.81 20.22
CA GLU A 163 -5.30 0.62 20.24
C GLU A 163 -4.79 1.37 21.48
N ASN A 164 -4.67 0.67 22.61
CA ASN A 164 -4.23 1.28 23.86
C ASN A 164 -3.20 0.39 24.54
N CYS A 165 -2.13 1.02 25.02
CA CYS A 165 -1.16 0.36 25.87
C CYS A 165 -1.68 0.14 27.29
N SER A 166 -1.44 -1.05 27.84
CA SER A 166 -1.73 -1.39 29.23
C SER A 166 -0.54 -2.05 29.90
N ALA A 167 -0.51 -2.01 31.23
CA ALA A 167 0.46 -2.80 31.99
C ALA A 167 0.25 -4.30 31.73
N GLY A 168 1.34 -5.09 31.70
CA GLY A 168 1.28 -6.54 31.55
C GLY A 168 1.09 -7.06 30.12
N LEU A 169 1.14 -6.20 29.09
CA LEU A 169 1.21 -6.67 27.72
C LEU A 169 2.51 -7.46 27.50
N ILE A 170 2.42 -8.52 26.69
CA ILE A 170 3.54 -9.40 26.35
C ILE A 170 3.57 -9.65 24.85
N ASN A 171 4.75 -9.58 24.24
CA ASN A 171 5.02 -9.89 22.83
C ASN A 171 4.03 -9.23 21.85
N LYS A 172 3.70 -7.95 22.09
CA LYS A 172 2.70 -7.21 21.31
C LYS A 172 3.09 -5.75 21.15
N TYR A 173 2.58 -5.15 20.08
CA TYR A 173 2.60 -3.71 19.91
C TYR A 173 1.31 -3.08 20.46
N CYS A 174 1.39 -1.82 20.89
CA CYS A 174 0.23 -1.00 21.20
C CYS A 174 0.51 0.48 20.96
N ILE A 175 -0.54 1.23 20.63
CA ILE A 175 -0.49 2.69 20.53
C ILE A 175 -0.50 3.26 21.94
N ASN A 176 0.53 4.05 22.26
CA ASN A 176 0.63 4.73 23.55
C ASN A 176 0.01 6.13 23.46
N ASP A 177 0.23 6.83 22.35
CA ASP A 177 -0.44 8.07 21.99
C ASP A 177 -0.44 8.28 20.46
N LYS A 178 -0.95 9.41 19.98
CA LYS A 178 -1.06 9.72 18.53
C LYS A 178 0.27 9.69 17.76
N LYS A 179 1.42 9.76 18.44
CA LYS A 179 2.76 9.84 17.84
C LYS A 179 3.66 8.68 18.27
N SER A 180 3.26 7.88 19.25
CA SER A 180 4.12 6.84 19.82
C SER A 180 3.47 5.46 19.85
N ILE A 181 4.29 4.45 19.57
CA ILE A 181 3.94 3.03 19.64
C ILE A 181 4.94 2.32 20.54
N ARG A 182 4.44 1.44 21.41
CA ARG A 182 5.27 0.59 22.25
C ARG A 182 5.25 -0.84 21.76
N TRP A 183 6.41 -1.49 21.79
CA TRP A 183 6.53 -2.94 21.71
C TRP A 183 6.87 -3.50 23.08
N TYR A 184 6.18 -4.56 23.49
CA TYR A 184 6.42 -5.25 24.75
C TYR A 184 7.08 -6.60 24.52
N ASN A 185 8.10 -6.92 25.32
CA ASN A 185 8.72 -8.23 25.35
C ASN A 185 7.96 -9.21 26.26
N SER A 186 8.47 -10.43 26.40
CA SER A 186 7.84 -11.49 27.21
C SER A 186 7.78 -11.18 28.71
N SER A 187 8.64 -10.29 29.20
CA SER A 187 8.69 -9.83 30.60
C SER A 187 7.93 -8.51 30.81
N SER A 188 7.12 -8.08 29.84
CA SER A 188 6.37 -6.82 29.85
C SER A 188 7.24 -5.56 29.97
N ASN A 189 8.53 -5.67 29.67
CA ASN A 189 9.36 -4.50 29.40
C ASN A 189 9.07 -4.01 27.99
N TRP A 190 9.25 -2.71 27.75
CA TRP A 190 8.87 -2.12 26.47
C TRP A 190 9.94 -1.24 25.86
N ILE A 191 9.85 -1.11 24.54
CA ILE A 191 10.53 -0.11 23.72
C ILE A 191 9.46 0.79 23.11
N GLU A 192 9.55 2.09 23.35
CA GLU A 192 8.70 3.11 22.78
C GLU A 192 9.40 3.78 21.60
N TYR A 193 8.68 3.84 20.49
CA TYR A 193 9.13 4.43 19.23
C TYR A 193 8.23 5.61 18.89
N ASN A 194 8.81 6.62 18.23
CA ASN A 194 8.02 7.52 17.40
C ASN A 194 7.49 6.75 16.18
N ILE A 195 6.19 6.82 15.90
CA ILE A 195 5.56 6.06 14.81
C ILE A 195 6.09 6.52 13.45
N LYS A 196 6.26 7.84 13.27
CA LYS A 196 6.72 8.43 12.01
C LYS A 196 8.19 8.12 11.73
N GLU A 197 9.00 8.02 12.78
CA GLU A 197 10.45 7.76 12.72
C GLU A 197 10.80 6.35 13.20
N PHE A 198 9.93 5.37 12.96
CA PHE A 198 10.12 4.01 13.44
C PHE A 198 11.48 3.44 13.01
N ASN A 199 12.26 2.96 13.99
CA ASN A 199 13.66 2.54 13.86
C ASN A 199 14.66 3.61 13.35
N ASN A 200 14.22 4.80 12.95
CA ASN A 200 15.08 5.87 12.44
C ASN A 200 15.30 7.01 13.44
N GLY A 201 14.44 7.11 14.46
CA GLY A 201 14.50 8.11 15.51
C GLY A 201 15.14 7.59 16.80
N ASN A 202 14.99 8.40 17.84
CA ASN A 202 15.34 8.01 19.20
C ASN A 202 14.24 7.14 19.81
N ILE A 203 14.60 6.32 20.79
CA ILE A 203 13.64 5.46 21.51
C ILE A 203 13.73 5.68 23.01
N THR A 204 12.65 5.32 23.70
CA THR A 204 12.63 5.19 25.17
C THR A 204 12.43 3.73 25.53
N VAL A 205 13.14 3.23 26.54
CA VAL A 205 12.98 1.87 27.05
C VAL A 205 12.54 1.88 28.50
N SER A 206 11.78 0.87 28.91
CA SER A 206 11.24 0.78 30.27
C SER A 206 12.31 0.52 31.33
N SER A 207 13.41 -0.15 30.98
CA SER A 207 14.47 -0.54 31.91
C SER A 207 15.78 -0.86 31.19
N GLU A 208 16.89 -0.91 31.93
CA GLU A 208 18.20 -1.34 31.43
C GLU A 208 18.19 -2.78 30.91
N ASN A 209 17.33 -3.65 31.44
CA ASN A 209 17.24 -5.04 31.01
C ASN A 209 16.90 -5.16 29.51
N VAL A 210 16.15 -4.21 28.96
CA VAL A 210 15.81 -4.14 27.53
C VAL A 210 17.07 -4.03 26.67
N ILE A 211 18.10 -3.32 27.14
CA ILE A 211 19.37 -3.16 26.43
C ILE A 211 20.08 -4.50 26.25
N ALA A 212 20.00 -5.36 27.27
CA ALA A 212 20.64 -6.67 27.27
C ALA A 212 19.77 -7.75 26.62
N SER A 213 18.45 -7.70 26.78
CA SER A 213 17.54 -8.77 26.32
C SER A 213 17.02 -8.58 24.90
N GLU A 214 16.90 -7.34 24.41
CA GLU A 214 16.24 -7.03 23.13
C GLU A 214 17.20 -6.61 22.02
N ILE A 215 18.36 -7.28 21.96
CA ILE A 215 19.46 -6.95 21.04
C ILE A 215 18.97 -6.88 19.58
N GLU A 216 18.13 -7.82 19.14
CA GLU A 216 17.64 -7.83 17.75
C GLU A 216 16.78 -6.62 17.41
N LYS A 217 15.88 -6.19 18.31
CA LYS A 217 15.07 -4.97 18.09
C LYS A 217 15.95 -3.72 18.07
N LEU A 218 16.96 -3.66 18.94
CA LEU A 218 17.89 -2.53 19.01
C LEU A 218 18.86 -2.48 17.82
N ARG A 219 19.19 -3.63 17.20
CA ARG A 219 19.98 -3.70 15.95
C ARG A 219 19.27 -3.06 14.75
N LEU A 220 17.94 -2.97 14.76
CA LEU A 220 17.18 -2.32 13.70
C LEU A 220 17.28 -0.79 13.74
N LEU A 221 17.66 -0.21 14.89
CA LEU A 221 17.77 1.25 15.03
C LEU A 221 18.85 1.84 14.12
N LYS A 222 18.67 3.08 13.70
CA LYS A 222 19.72 3.83 13.01
C LYS A 222 20.94 4.05 13.92
N ILE A 223 22.14 3.99 13.34
CA ILE A 223 23.37 4.36 14.06
C ILE A 223 23.27 5.85 14.46
N GLY A 224 23.64 6.15 15.70
CA GLY A 224 23.51 7.47 16.31
C GLY A 224 22.18 7.72 17.02
N SER A 225 21.22 6.79 16.96
CA SER A 225 19.97 6.91 17.73
C SER A 225 20.25 6.89 19.24
N TYR A 226 19.64 7.82 19.96
CA TYR A 226 19.62 7.82 21.43
C TYR A 226 18.60 6.81 21.94
N ILE A 227 18.99 6.13 23.02
CA ILE A 227 18.18 5.18 23.77
C ILE A 227 18.02 5.73 25.18
N PHE A 228 16.88 6.35 25.47
CA PHE A 228 16.56 6.89 26.79
C PHE A 228 16.04 5.76 27.68
N ILE A 229 16.65 5.56 28.84
CA ILE A 229 16.09 4.65 29.85
C ILE A 229 15.17 5.47 30.73
N LYS A 230 13.92 5.01 30.88
CA LYS A 230 12.91 5.68 31.69
C LYS A 230 13.47 6.00 33.09
N ASP A 231 13.35 7.26 33.49
CA ASP A 231 13.78 7.80 34.80
C ASP A 231 15.28 7.64 35.12
N LYS A 232 16.13 7.42 34.10
CA LYS A 232 17.57 7.14 34.28
C LYS A 232 18.44 7.84 33.21
N THR A 233 19.51 7.17 32.79
CA THR A 233 20.51 7.64 31.85
C THR A 233 20.08 7.46 30.40
N LYS A 234 20.84 8.05 29.49
CA LYS A 234 20.70 7.86 28.05
C LYS A 234 21.88 7.06 27.51
N ASN A 235 21.65 6.24 26.50
CA ASN A 235 22.70 5.58 25.75
C ASN A 235 22.64 6.01 24.27
N ILE A 236 23.69 5.74 23.50
CA ILE A 236 23.73 5.95 22.05
C ILE A 236 24.09 4.65 21.35
N LYS A 237 23.38 4.32 20.27
CA LYS A 237 23.77 3.24 19.37
C LYS A 237 24.97 3.67 18.52
N MET A 238 26.11 3.00 18.68
CA MET A 238 27.36 3.36 18.01
C MET A 238 27.60 2.58 16.71
N ALA A 239 27.38 1.27 16.74
CA ALA A 239 27.59 0.39 15.60
C ALA A 239 26.85 -0.95 15.79
N ASN A 240 26.66 -1.65 14.68
CA ASN A 240 26.64 -3.11 14.69
C ASN A 240 28.08 -3.49 14.32
N ASP A 241 28.86 -4.11 15.20
CA ASP A 241 30.26 -4.40 14.90
C ASP A 241 30.39 -5.40 13.73
N THR A 242 31.60 -5.58 13.21
CA THR A 242 31.89 -6.48 12.08
C THR A 242 31.60 -7.96 12.37
N SER A 243 31.34 -8.31 13.63
CA SER A 243 30.91 -9.64 14.09
C SER A 243 29.39 -9.70 14.39
N GLY A 244 28.65 -8.61 14.18
CA GLY A 244 27.22 -8.49 14.44
C GLY A 244 26.83 -8.10 15.86
N ASN A 245 27.77 -7.72 16.73
CA ASN A 245 27.45 -7.31 18.10
C ASN A 245 26.98 -5.86 18.16
N LEU A 246 25.93 -5.62 18.94
CA LEU A 246 25.37 -4.30 19.17
C LEU A 246 26.26 -3.50 20.13
N GLN A 247 26.75 -2.34 19.70
CA GLN A 247 27.54 -1.45 20.55
C GLN A 247 26.67 -0.27 21.03
N ILE A 248 26.51 -0.18 22.35
CA ILE A 248 25.75 0.87 23.02
C ILE A 248 26.66 1.57 24.02
N LEU A 249 26.84 2.88 23.85
CA LEU A 249 27.63 3.72 24.75
C LEU A 249 26.72 4.41 25.76
N LYS A 250 27.01 4.25 27.05
CA LYS A 250 26.38 5.03 28.10
C LYS A 250 26.87 6.47 28.06
N VAL A 251 25.94 7.43 28.10
CA VAL A 251 26.24 8.86 28.14
C VAL A 251 25.65 9.43 29.41
N ASP A 252 26.52 9.96 30.26
CA ASP A 252 26.13 10.66 31.49
C ASP A 252 25.53 12.05 31.20
#